data_AF-A0A2L0ELS7-F1
#
_entry.id   AF-A0A2L0ELS7-F1
#
_cell.length_a   1.000
_cell.length_b   1.000
_cell.length_c   1.000
_cell.angle_alpha   90.00
_cell.angle_beta   90.00
_cell.angle_gamma   90.00
#
_symmetry.space_group_name_H-M   'P 1'
#
loop_
_entity.id
_entity.type
_entity.pdbx_description
1 polymer ?
#
loop_
_entity_poly.entity_id
_entity_poly.type
_entity_poly.pdbx_seq_one_letter_code
_entity_poly.pdbx_strand_id
1 'polypeptide(L)'
;MVRPGVGCMKDHCHSEAMTEPNQLFQAIIDKYKSLENPDFHWVAKEYKRKPYRELEEHLAGRFSVEDVTNLTNDVSCVLAISPEGDEVRWTLKLSLVGPYAVLLRETGARAWDVYVHSESDARSEDERWILGACEQHGIEMLKLDVLKTPIGLRLFDTDPERVRIYQALFSDTDYLPGEYNAEHGE
;
A
#
# COMPACT_ATOMS: atom_id res chain seq x y z
N MET A 1 -53.27 -20.30 12.76
CA MET A 1 -52.51 -20.40 11.51
C MET A 1 -52.47 -19.03 10.85
N VAL A 2 -51.47 -18.21 11.21
CA VAL A 2 -51.14 -16.93 10.55
C VAL A 2 -49.63 -16.73 10.77
N ARG A 3 -48.85 -16.63 9.69
CA ARG A 3 -47.42 -16.30 9.73
C ARG A 3 -47.26 -14.78 9.64
N PRO A 4 -46.43 -14.16 10.49
CA PRO A 4 -45.64 -12.99 10.11
C PRO A 4 -44.18 -13.46 9.95
N GLY A 5 -43.37 -13.06 9.00
CA GLY A 5 -43.36 -11.89 8.14
C GLY A 5 -41.87 -11.72 7.88
N VAL A 6 -41.43 -11.99 6.64
CA VAL A 6 -40.03 -11.99 6.25
C VAL A 6 -39.50 -10.57 6.41
N GLY A 7 -38.63 -10.38 7.41
CA GLY A 7 -37.90 -9.15 7.60
C GLY A 7 -36.82 -9.03 6.54
N CYS A 8 -37.07 -8.16 5.57
CA CYS A 8 -36.12 -7.69 4.58
C CYS A 8 -34.88 -7.15 5.30
N MET A 9 -33.74 -7.86 5.23
CA MET A 9 -32.45 -7.32 5.67
C MET A 9 -32.04 -6.26 4.65
N LYS A 10 -31.97 -5.03 5.13
CA LYS A 10 -31.53 -3.87 4.35
C LYS A 10 -30.07 -4.04 3.99
N ASP A 11 -29.81 -3.87 2.70
CA ASP A 11 -28.51 -3.71 2.09
C ASP A 11 -27.65 -2.74 2.91
N HIS A 12 -26.55 -3.23 3.47
CA HIS A 12 -25.46 -2.36 3.92
C HIS A 12 -24.72 -1.91 2.67
N CYS A 13 -25.20 -0.80 2.10
CA CYS A 13 -24.47 -0.06 1.09
C CYS A 13 -23.29 0.60 1.81
N HIS A 14 -22.15 -0.10 1.86
CA HIS A 14 -20.88 0.52 2.22
C HIS A 14 -20.57 1.55 1.14
N SER A 15 -20.76 2.82 1.48
CA SER A 15 -20.14 3.92 0.75
C SER A 15 -18.63 3.72 0.91
N GLU A 16 -17.98 3.14 -0.09
CA GLU A 16 -16.51 3.13 -0.23
C GLU A 16 -16.06 4.59 -0.34
N ALA A 17 -15.84 5.25 0.81
CA ALA A 17 -15.22 6.55 0.84
C ALA A 17 -13.75 6.35 0.48
N MET A 18 -13.46 6.48 -0.81
CA MET A 18 -12.10 6.44 -1.33
C MET A 18 -11.41 7.76 -1.03
N THR A 19 -10.17 7.70 -0.57
CA THR A 19 -9.38 8.90 -0.33
C THR A 19 -9.07 9.58 -1.67
N GLU A 20 -9.54 10.81 -1.79
CA GLU A 20 -9.31 11.65 -2.97
C GLU A 20 -7.84 12.12 -3.02
N PRO A 21 -7.25 12.34 -4.21
CA PRO A 21 -5.86 12.78 -4.35
C PRO A 21 -5.51 14.02 -3.51
N ASN A 22 -6.45 14.95 -3.32
CA ASN A 22 -6.24 16.16 -2.50
C ASN A 22 -6.01 15.85 -1.01
N GLN A 23 -6.64 14.81 -0.46
CA GLN A 23 -6.44 14.39 0.92
C GLN A 23 -5.06 13.77 1.10
N LEU A 24 -4.62 12.94 0.15
CA LEU A 24 -3.26 12.40 0.14
C LEU A 24 -2.22 13.51 0.02
N PHE A 25 -2.46 14.48 -0.87
CA PHE A 25 -1.57 15.63 -1.04
C PHE A 25 -1.38 16.38 0.27
N GLN A 26 -2.47 16.63 1.03
CA GLN A 26 -2.36 17.29 2.33
C GLN A 26 -1.57 16.45 3.34
N ALA A 27 -1.83 15.14 3.43
CA ALA A 27 -1.09 14.25 4.33
C ALA A 27 0.42 14.24 4.02
N ILE A 28 0.77 14.25 2.73
CA ILE A 28 2.16 14.31 2.26
C ILE A 28 2.80 15.64 2.66
N ILE A 29 2.15 16.78 2.38
CA ILE A 29 2.66 18.10 2.80
C ILE A 29 2.86 18.18 4.31
N ASP A 30 1.92 17.66 5.09
CA ASP A 30 1.99 17.70 6.55
C ASP A 30 3.19 16.93 7.11
N LYS A 31 3.60 15.84 6.43
CA LYS A 31 4.77 15.04 6.80
C LYS A 31 6.07 15.65 6.30
N TYR A 32 6.15 15.97 5.01
CA TYR A 32 7.36 16.45 4.35
C TYR A 32 7.67 17.93 4.57
N LYS A 33 6.69 18.73 5.01
CA LYS A 33 6.75 20.19 5.23
C LYS A 33 6.94 21.04 3.98
N SER A 34 7.65 20.55 2.97
CA SER A 34 7.87 21.22 1.68
C SER A 34 8.06 20.19 0.57
N LEU A 35 7.52 20.48 -0.62
CA LEU A 35 7.76 19.67 -1.81
C LEU A 35 9.12 19.94 -2.44
N GLU A 36 9.62 21.17 -2.33
CA GLU A 36 10.89 21.58 -2.92
C GLU A 36 12.09 21.25 -2.03
N ASN A 37 11.90 21.27 -0.71
CA ASN A 37 12.91 20.92 0.30
C ASN A 37 12.29 19.99 1.36
N PRO A 38 12.02 18.72 0.99
CA PRO A 38 11.35 17.79 1.87
C PRO A 38 12.19 17.41 3.09
N ASP A 39 11.52 17.30 4.24
CA ASP A 39 12.08 16.69 5.44
C ASP A 39 11.85 15.18 5.43
N PHE A 40 12.92 14.40 5.59
CA PHE A 40 12.87 12.92 5.69
C PHE A 40 13.25 12.40 7.07
N HIS A 41 13.66 13.26 8.02
CA HIS A 41 14.12 12.81 9.35
C HIS A 41 13.02 12.11 10.15
N TRP A 42 11.76 12.33 9.77
CA TRP A 42 10.60 11.69 10.39
C TRP A 42 10.48 10.20 10.03
N VAL A 43 11.00 9.74 8.88
CA VAL A 43 10.79 8.38 8.36
C VAL A 43 11.30 7.33 9.35
N ALA A 44 12.60 7.41 9.70
CA ALA A 44 13.21 6.47 10.63
C ALA A 44 12.60 6.55 12.05
N LYS A 45 12.13 7.74 12.44
CA LYS A 45 11.44 7.93 13.73
C LYS A 45 10.09 7.24 13.73
N GLU A 46 9.31 7.38 12.67
CA GLU A 46 7.98 6.79 12.55
C GLU A 46 8.07 5.27 12.44
N TYR A 47 8.98 4.75 11.60
CA TYR A 47 9.23 3.32 11.50
C TYR A 47 9.58 2.69 12.86
N LYS A 48 10.46 3.33 13.65
CA LYS A 48 10.83 2.85 15.00
C LYS A 48 9.66 2.79 15.98
N ARG A 49 8.59 3.56 15.75
CA ARG A 49 7.37 3.50 16.59
C ARG A 49 6.53 2.26 16.30
N LYS A 50 6.83 1.55 15.20
CA LYS A 50 6.11 0.36 14.73
C LYS A 50 4.59 0.60 14.62
N PRO A 51 4.14 1.58 13.81
CA PRO A 51 2.73 1.94 13.69
C PRO A 51 1.84 0.77 13.22
N TYR A 52 2.43 -0.20 12.52
CA TYR A 52 1.72 -1.34 11.93
C TYR A 52 1.93 -2.66 12.67
N ARG A 53 2.46 -2.62 13.90
CA ARG A 53 2.78 -3.83 14.66
C ARG A 53 1.56 -4.76 14.83
N GLU A 54 0.39 -4.21 15.09
CA GLU A 54 -0.83 -5.02 15.29
C GLU A 54 -1.25 -5.72 13.99
N LEU A 55 -1.10 -5.07 12.83
CA LEU A 55 -1.33 -5.69 11.53
C LEU A 55 -0.28 -6.76 11.23
N GLU A 56 1.01 -6.50 11.47
CA GLU A 56 2.08 -7.50 11.32
C GLU A 56 1.79 -8.76 12.15
N GLU A 57 1.45 -8.60 13.43
CA GLU A 57 1.12 -9.72 14.32
C GLU A 57 -0.14 -10.46 13.83
N HIS A 58 -1.13 -9.75 13.29
CA HIS A 58 -2.33 -10.36 12.71
C HIS A 58 -1.99 -11.18 11.45
N LEU A 59 -1.18 -10.64 10.52
CA LEU A 59 -0.73 -11.33 9.32
C LEU A 59 0.12 -12.56 9.67
N ALA A 60 1.03 -12.43 10.63
CA ALA A 60 1.90 -13.51 11.11
C ALA A 60 1.13 -14.66 11.78
N GLY A 61 -0.12 -14.43 12.19
CA GLY A 61 -1.02 -15.49 12.67
C GLY A 61 -1.47 -16.47 11.59
N ARG A 62 -1.30 -16.12 10.30
CA ARG A 62 -1.74 -16.92 9.14
C ARG A 62 -0.62 -17.18 8.13
N PHE A 63 0.32 -16.26 7.99
CA PHE A 63 1.35 -16.27 6.96
C PHE A 63 2.76 -16.24 7.56
N SER A 64 3.74 -16.60 6.75
CA SER A 64 5.12 -16.17 7.01
C SER A 64 5.25 -14.72 6.58
N VAL A 65 5.71 -13.85 7.48
CA VAL A 65 5.86 -12.42 7.25
C VAL A 65 7.30 -12.01 7.57
N GLU A 66 7.96 -11.41 6.59
CA GLU A 66 9.31 -10.85 6.74
C GLU A 66 9.27 -9.34 6.48
N ASP A 67 9.82 -8.56 7.40
CA ASP A 67 10.05 -7.13 7.17
C ASP A 67 11.32 -6.94 6.34
N VAL A 68 11.13 -6.49 5.11
CA VAL A 68 12.20 -6.27 4.11
C VAL A 68 12.45 -4.78 3.86
N THR A 69 11.99 -3.91 4.78
CA THR A 69 12.11 -2.45 4.67
C THR A 69 13.56 -1.99 4.55
N ASN A 70 13.86 -1.19 3.53
CA ASN A 70 15.11 -0.45 3.36
C ASN A 70 14.86 1.06 3.52
N LEU A 71 15.05 1.58 4.73
CA LEU A 71 14.84 3.00 5.06
C LEU A 71 15.73 4.00 4.30
N THR A 72 16.68 3.53 3.48
CA THR A 72 17.41 4.39 2.55
C THR A 72 16.51 4.83 1.39
N ASN A 73 15.62 3.94 0.94
CA ASN A 73 14.80 4.12 -0.27
C ASN A 73 13.30 4.02 0.02
N ASP A 74 12.91 3.48 1.17
CA ASP A 74 11.50 3.26 1.54
C ASP A 74 11.00 4.36 2.46
N VAL A 75 9.83 4.90 2.11
CA VAL A 75 9.02 5.78 2.96
C VAL A 75 7.83 5.00 3.55
N SER A 76 7.96 3.67 3.56
CA SER A 76 6.96 2.70 4.00
C SER A 76 7.60 1.58 4.82
N CYS A 77 6.78 0.82 5.53
CA CYS A 77 7.13 -0.51 6.00
C CYS A 77 6.78 -1.51 4.90
N VAL A 78 7.74 -2.33 4.48
CA VAL A 78 7.61 -3.29 3.38
C VAL A 78 7.64 -4.70 3.94
N LEU A 79 6.54 -5.41 3.79
CA LEU A 79 6.36 -6.77 4.28
C LEU A 79 6.32 -7.74 3.10
N ALA A 80 7.25 -8.69 3.08
CA ALA A 80 7.17 -9.87 2.23
C ALA A 80 6.30 -10.92 2.91
N ILE A 81 5.29 -11.41 2.20
CA ILE A 81 4.26 -12.32 2.72
C ILE A 81 4.23 -13.58 1.86
N SER A 82 4.32 -14.73 2.50
CA SER A 82 4.17 -16.03 1.86
C SER A 82 3.20 -16.94 2.61
N PRO A 83 2.49 -17.83 1.90
CA PRO A 83 1.88 -18.99 2.54
C PRO A 83 2.96 -19.82 3.26
N GLU A 84 2.58 -20.46 4.38
CA GLU A 84 3.52 -21.28 5.15
C GLU A 84 4.16 -22.38 4.27
N GLY A 85 5.48 -22.36 4.14
CA GLY A 85 6.24 -23.37 3.38
C GLY A 85 6.32 -23.15 1.86
N ASP A 86 5.92 -21.98 1.35
CA ASP A 86 6.00 -21.61 -0.07
C ASP A 86 6.88 -20.37 -0.29
N GLU A 87 7.27 -20.12 -1.55
CA GLU A 87 7.98 -18.89 -1.94
C GLU A 87 7.10 -17.65 -1.72
N VAL A 88 7.73 -16.48 -1.60
CA VAL A 88 7.04 -15.18 -1.45
C VAL A 88 6.07 -14.97 -2.61
N ARG A 89 4.85 -14.58 -2.25
CA ARG A 89 3.78 -14.33 -3.24
C ARG A 89 3.30 -12.90 -3.22
N TRP A 90 3.50 -12.20 -2.12
CA TRP A 90 3.00 -10.84 -1.99
C TRP A 90 3.98 -9.93 -1.27
N THR A 91 4.07 -8.70 -1.76
CA THR A 91 4.69 -7.58 -1.07
C THR A 91 3.59 -6.60 -0.66
N LEU A 92 3.47 -6.35 0.65
CA LEU A 92 2.57 -5.34 1.21
C LEU A 92 3.40 -4.13 1.64
N LYS A 93 3.14 -2.97 1.05
CA LYS A 93 3.79 -1.71 1.48
C LYS A 93 2.81 -0.86 2.26
N LEU A 94 3.22 -0.44 3.45
CA LEU A 94 2.43 0.31 4.43
C LEU A 94 3.06 1.69 4.63
N SER A 95 2.41 2.75 4.15
CA SER A 95 2.99 4.09 4.13
C SER A 95 3.29 4.61 5.54
N LEU A 96 4.43 5.27 5.76
CA LEU A 96 4.68 5.95 7.05
C LEU A 96 4.07 7.37 7.10
N VAL A 97 3.51 7.85 5.97
CA VAL A 97 2.81 9.14 5.86
C VAL A 97 1.43 9.07 6.52
N GLY A 98 0.72 7.96 6.35
CA GLY A 98 -0.64 7.75 6.86
C GLY A 98 -1.08 6.30 6.67
N PRO A 99 -2.32 5.95 7.06
CA PRO A 99 -2.83 4.58 7.04
C PRO A 99 -3.19 4.13 5.62
N TYR A 100 -2.19 4.09 4.74
CA TYR A 100 -2.33 3.80 3.32
C TYR A 100 -1.45 2.62 2.95
N ALA A 101 -1.95 1.77 2.05
CA ALA A 101 -1.25 0.56 1.64
C ALA A 101 -1.37 0.28 0.16
N VAL A 102 -0.43 -0.53 -0.32
CA VAL A 102 -0.53 -1.24 -1.61
C VAL A 102 -0.15 -2.70 -1.42
N LEU A 103 -0.89 -3.58 -2.09
CA LEU A 103 -0.60 -5.01 -2.13
C LEU A 103 -0.19 -5.38 -3.54
N LEU A 104 0.99 -5.97 -3.64
CA LEU A 104 1.63 -6.38 -4.86
C LEU A 104 1.73 -7.90 -4.85
N ARG A 105 1.25 -8.55 -5.90
CA ARG A 105 1.40 -9.99 -6.08
C ARG A 105 2.61 -10.24 -6.97
N GLU A 106 3.58 -10.96 -6.45
CA GLU A 106 4.78 -11.37 -7.17
C GLU A 106 4.45 -12.48 -8.16
N THR A 107 4.90 -12.33 -9.41
CA THR A 107 4.63 -13.33 -10.47
C THR A 107 5.86 -14.14 -10.88
N GLY A 108 7.01 -13.93 -10.23
CA GLY A 108 8.29 -14.58 -10.55
C GLY A 108 8.91 -14.17 -11.89
N ALA A 109 8.19 -13.44 -12.74
CA ALA A 109 8.76 -12.75 -13.88
C ALA A 109 9.45 -11.47 -13.37
N ARG A 110 10.71 -11.26 -13.78
CA ARG A 110 11.72 -10.28 -13.28
C ARG A 110 11.28 -8.80 -13.12
N ALA A 111 10.03 -8.46 -13.33
CA ALA A 111 9.58 -7.09 -13.52
C ALA A 111 8.07 -6.86 -13.27
N TRP A 112 7.28 -7.89 -12.94
CA TRP A 112 5.81 -7.77 -13.01
C TRP A 112 5.13 -8.16 -11.71
N ASP A 113 5.04 -7.19 -10.81
CA ASP A 113 4.09 -7.28 -9.71
C ASP A 113 2.70 -6.89 -10.20
N VAL A 114 1.70 -7.69 -9.86
CA VAL A 114 0.30 -7.38 -10.15
C VAL A 114 -0.29 -6.61 -8.96
N TYR A 115 -0.84 -5.43 -9.24
CA TYR A 115 -1.56 -4.64 -8.26
C TYR A 115 -2.84 -5.34 -7.82
N VAL A 116 -3.01 -5.52 -6.51
CA VAL A 116 -4.23 -6.11 -5.91
C VAL A 116 -4.85 -5.05 -5.02
N HIS A 117 -5.85 -4.34 -5.54
CA HIS A 117 -6.49 -3.26 -4.80
C HIS A 117 -7.71 -3.75 -4.03
N SER A 118 -8.57 -4.51 -4.70
CA SER A 118 -9.89 -4.87 -4.18
C SER A 118 -10.17 -6.36 -4.31
N GLU A 119 -11.28 -6.81 -3.71
CA GLU A 119 -11.71 -8.20 -3.83
C GLU A 119 -11.91 -8.67 -5.28
N SER A 120 -12.22 -7.77 -6.21
CA SER A 120 -12.35 -8.12 -7.63
C SER A 120 -11.02 -8.44 -8.31
N ASP A 121 -9.92 -7.91 -7.77
CA ASP A 121 -8.56 -8.18 -8.27
C ASP A 121 -7.94 -9.44 -7.62
N ALA A 122 -8.51 -9.85 -6.49
CA ALA A 122 -8.06 -10.99 -5.72
C ALA A 122 -8.33 -12.31 -6.45
N ARG A 123 -7.28 -13.11 -6.66
CA ARG A 123 -7.33 -14.46 -7.27
C ARG A 123 -7.31 -15.58 -6.24
N SER A 124 -7.04 -15.28 -4.97
CA SER A 124 -7.06 -16.26 -3.88
C SER A 124 -7.85 -15.77 -2.69
N GLU A 125 -8.25 -16.70 -1.81
CA GLU A 125 -8.83 -16.35 -0.51
C GLU A 125 -7.81 -15.63 0.38
N ASP A 126 -6.53 -15.94 0.25
CA ASP A 126 -5.47 -15.28 1.02
C ASP A 126 -5.32 -13.81 0.63
N GLU A 127 -5.43 -13.46 -0.65
CA GLU A 127 -5.43 -12.05 -1.09
C GLU A 127 -6.62 -11.29 -0.50
N ARG A 128 -7.83 -11.87 -0.55
CA ARG A 128 -9.01 -11.27 0.09
C ARG A 128 -8.83 -11.12 1.59
N TRP A 129 -8.21 -12.11 2.22
CA TRP A 129 -7.92 -12.07 3.65
C TRP A 129 -6.94 -10.95 4.00
N ILE A 130 -5.86 -10.77 3.23
CA ILE A 130 -4.88 -9.69 3.44
C ILE A 130 -5.55 -8.32 3.28
N LEU A 131 -6.35 -8.14 2.23
CA LEU A 131 -7.12 -6.91 2.01
C LEU A 131 -8.06 -6.62 3.19
N GLY A 132 -8.83 -7.62 3.62
CA GLY A 132 -9.73 -7.49 4.77
C GLY A 132 -8.99 -7.23 6.09
N ALA A 133 -7.80 -7.80 6.28
CA ALA A 133 -6.96 -7.51 7.44
C ALA A 133 -6.50 -6.05 7.46
N CYS A 134 -6.13 -5.48 6.31
CA CYS A 134 -5.78 -4.05 6.21
C CYS A 134 -7.00 -3.18 6.56
N GLU A 135 -8.16 -3.47 5.98
CA GLU A 135 -9.41 -2.73 6.25
C GLU A 135 -9.80 -2.77 7.73
N GLN A 136 -9.73 -3.94 8.38
CA GLN A 136 -10.03 -4.11 9.81
C GLN A 136 -9.11 -3.28 10.71
N HIS A 137 -7.88 -3.01 10.26
CA HIS A 137 -6.91 -2.17 10.96
C HIS A 137 -7.00 -0.70 10.53
N GLY A 138 -8.01 -0.31 9.76
CA GLY A 138 -8.25 1.05 9.32
C GLY A 138 -7.23 1.53 8.27
N ILE A 139 -6.61 0.61 7.55
CA ILE A 139 -5.61 0.89 6.52
C ILE A 139 -6.28 0.81 5.15
N GLU A 140 -6.17 1.89 4.40
CA GLU A 140 -6.78 2.01 3.09
C GLU A 140 -5.87 1.50 1.98
N MET A 141 -6.40 0.57 1.19
CA MET A 141 -5.77 0.12 -0.05
C MET A 141 -5.97 1.19 -1.12
N LEU A 142 -4.88 1.85 -1.55
CA LEU A 142 -4.97 2.91 -2.55
C LEU A 142 -5.24 2.33 -3.94
N LYS A 143 -5.66 3.20 -4.87
CA LYS A 143 -5.82 2.85 -6.28
C LYS A 143 -4.59 3.25 -7.09
N LEU A 144 -4.25 2.45 -8.09
CA LEU A 144 -3.13 2.74 -8.97
C LEU A 144 -3.29 4.07 -9.74
N ASP A 145 -4.51 4.46 -10.13
CA ASP A 145 -4.76 5.73 -10.83
C ASP A 145 -4.48 6.95 -9.92
N VAL A 146 -4.89 6.89 -8.65
CA VAL A 146 -4.56 7.90 -7.63
C VAL A 146 -3.05 7.96 -7.42
N LEU A 147 -2.39 6.81 -7.28
CA LEU A 147 -0.94 6.72 -7.09
C LEU A 147 -0.12 7.26 -8.26
N LYS A 148 -0.68 7.27 -9.47
CA LYS A 148 -0.11 7.85 -10.69
C LYS A 148 -0.21 9.37 -10.77
N THR A 149 -0.85 10.02 -9.80
CA THR A 149 -1.01 11.48 -9.79
C THR A 149 0.34 12.15 -9.55
N PRO A 150 0.79 13.09 -10.41
CA PRO A 150 2.00 13.87 -10.18
C PRO A 150 1.88 14.76 -8.95
N ILE A 151 2.96 14.89 -8.16
CA ILE A 151 2.95 15.65 -6.91
C ILE A 151 4.04 16.73 -6.81
N GLY A 152 5.02 16.75 -7.71
CA GLY A 152 6.07 17.77 -7.73
C GLY A 152 6.98 17.78 -6.49
N LEU A 153 6.96 16.70 -5.70
CA LEU A 153 7.90 16.45 -4.62
C LEU A 153 9.29 16.22 -5.22
N ARG A 154 10.33 16.82 -4.65
CA ARG A 154 11.72 16.54 -5.02
C ARG A 154 12.25 15.39 -4.18
N LEU A 155 12.72 14.34 -4.84
CA LEU A 155 13.37 13.22 -4.19
C LEU A 155 14.84 13.13 -4.64
N PHE A 156 15.64 12.26 -4.00
CA PHE A 156 17.06 12.18 -4.30
C PHE A 156 17.34 11.33 -5.53
N ASP A 157 16.61 10.23 -5.67
CA ASP A 157 16.84 9.22 -6.70
C ASP A 157 15.81 9.28 -7.83
N THR A 158 14.78 10.14 -7.71
CA THR A 158 13.74 10.34 -8.73
C THR A 158 13.73 11.70 -9.40
N ASP A 159 13.66 11.69 -10.74
CA ASP A 159 13.44 12.88 -11.55
C ASP A 159 12.16 13.61 -11.08
N PRO A 160 12.23 14.90 -10.69
CA PRO A 160 11.09 15.66 -10.21
C PRO A 160 9.85 15.61 -11.14
N GLU A 161 10.04 15.47 -12.45
CA GLU A 161 8.93 15.34 -13.42
C GLU A 161 8.25 13.97 -13.38
N ARG A 162 8.91 12.97 -12.80
CA ARG A 162 8.43 11.59 -12.66
C ARG A 162 7.86 11.28 -11.29
N VAL A 163 8.12 12.11 -10.27
CA VAL A 163 7.60 11.90 -8.91
C VAL A 163 6.06 11.92 -8.88
N ARG A 164 5.48 10.83 -8.40
CA ARG A 164 4.04 10.65 -8.17
C ARG A 164 3.72 10.49 -6.69
N ILE A 165 2.42 10.47 -6.38
CA ILE A 165 1.93 10.13 -5.04
C ILE A 165 2.52 8.80 -4.55
N TYR A 166 2.70 7.80 -5.43
CA TYR A 166 3.34 6.54 -5.05
C TYR A 166 4.69 6.75 -4.38
N GLN A 167 5.58 7.53 -4.99
CA GLN A 167 6.92 7.71 -4.44
C GLN A 167 6.89 8.41 -3.08
N ALA A 168 6.06 9.45 -2.96
CA ALA A 168 5.87 10.17 -1.72
C ALA A 168 5.31 9.31 -0.57
N LEU A 169 4.58 8.23 -0.88
CA LEU A 169 3.97 7.37 0.13
C LEU A 169 4.77 6.11 0.42
N PHE A 170 5.55 5.60 -0.54
CA PHE A 170 6.11 4.25 -0.44
C PHE A 170 7.61 4.17 -0.73
N SER A 171 8.16 4.87 -1.73
CA SER A 171 9.55 4.65 -2.16
C SER A 171 10.14 5.81 -2.98
N ASP A 172 11.42 6.12 -2.76
CA ASP A 172 12.25 7.00 -3.61
C ASP A 172 12.80 6.24 -4.84
N THR A 173 11.97 5.49 -5.55
CA THR A 173 12.38 4.83 -6.81
C THR A 173 11.47 5.20 -7.97
N ASP A 174 12.06 5.30 -9.16
CA ASP A 174 11.40 5.79 -10.39
C ASP A 174 10.30 4.90 -10.96
N TYR A 175 10.06 3.74 -10.33
CA TYR A 175 9.19 2.71 -10.89
C TYR A 175 7.89 2.63 -10.13
N LEU A 176 6.79 2.77 -10.87
CA LEU A 176 5.48 2.33 -10.40
C LEU A 176 5.36 0.81 -10.53
N PRO A 177 4.67 0.15 -9.59
CA PRO A 177 4.37 -1.28 -9.73
C PRO A 177 3.64 -1.55 -11.05
N GLY A 178 4.17 -2.49 -11.84
CA GLY A 178 3.61 -2.90 -13.13
C GLY A 178 4.02 -2.04 -14.34
N GLU A 179 4.87 -1.02 -14.18
CA GLU A 179 5.35 -0.16 -15.29
C GLU A 179 6.80 -0.42 -15.72
N TYR A 180 7.40 -1.54 -15.32
CA TYR A 180 8.76 -1.85 -15.74
C TYR A 180 8.82 -2.12 -17.25
N ASN A 181 9.27 -1.13 -18.01
CA ASN A 181 9.68 -1.31 -19.40
C ASN A 181 11.12 -1.85 -19.39
N ALA A 182 11.34 -2.97 -20.08
CA ALA A 182 12.65 -3.60 -20.23
C ALA A 182 13.75 -2.69 -20.87
N GLU A 183 13.40 -1.47 -21.29
CA GLU A 183 14.32 -0.48 -21.87
C GLU A 183 15.13 0.32 -20.83
N HIS A 184 14.93 0.09 -19.53
CA HIS A 184 15.68 0.77 -18.47
C HIS A 184 16.60 -0.15 -17.64
N GLY A 185 16.80 -1.39 -18.08
CA GLY A 185 17.82 -2.29 -17.54
C GLY A 185 19.09 -2.23 -18.39
N GLU A 186 20.00 -1.31 -18.08
CA GLU A 186 21.43 -1.45 -18.42
C GLU A 186 22.16 -2.22 -17.33
#